data_AF-A0A1U9QMK1-F1
#
_entry.id   AF-A0A1U9QMK1-F1
#
_cell.length_a   1.000
_cell.length_b   1.000
_cell.length_c   1.000
_cell.angle_alpha   90.00
_cell.angle_beta   90.00
_cell.angle_gamma   90.00
#
_symmetry.space_group_name_H-M   'P 1'
#
loop_
_entity.id
_entity.type
_entity.pdbx_description
1 polymer ?
#
loop_
_entity_poly.entity_id
_entity_poly.type
_entity_poly.pdbx_seq_one_letter_code
_entity_poly.pdbx_strand_id
1 'polypeptide(L)'
;MTNGSPMVALAAQGSLRRVHKESHQVIDLVSMFAPVTQWSARIECPDAVPEMTRKAFKTAQSERPGAVFLAVPEDIEAGGSRKGRVMARTVVGTPAGTSVP
;
A
#
# COMPACT_ATOMS: atom_id res chain seq x y z
N MET A 1 -8.25 18.27 -10.54
CA MET A 1 -8.35 17.26 -9.46
C MET A 1 -8.33 15.90 -10.13
N THR A 2 -7.35 15.07 -9.81
CA THR A 2 -6.91 13.88 -10.57
C THR A 2 -8.04 12.87 -10.76
N ASN A 3 -8.14 12.30 -11.97
CA ASN A 3 -9.15 11.33 -12.40
C ASN A 3 -9.40 10.23 -11.35
N GLY A 4 -10.67 10.01 -11.00
CA GLY A 4 -11.13 9.18 -9.88
C GLY A 4 -11.07 7.68 -10.14
N SER A 5 -9.91 7.16 -10.53
CA SER A 5 -9.68 5.72 -10.65
C SER A 5 -9.05 5.18 -9.35
N PRO A 6 -9.60 4.12 -8.74
CA PRO A 6 -9.03 3.50 -7.55
C PRO A 6 -7.67 2.86 -7.90
N MET A 7 -6.60 3.27 -7.22
CA MET A 7 -5.26 2.73 -7.46
C MET A 7 -4.57 2.40 -6.13
N VAL A 8 -3.93 1.23 -6.07
CA VAL A 8 -3.08 0.82 -4.95
C VAL A 8 -1.67 0.59 -5.50
N ALA A 9 -0.72 1.42 -5.08
CA ALA A 9 0.69 1.29 -5.40
C ALA A 9 1.43 0.58 -4.26
N LEU A 10 2.11 -0.52 -4.59
CA LEU A 10 2.96 -1.27 -3.68
C LEU A 10 4.42 -1.04 -4.08
N ALA A 11 5.27 -0.68 -3.11
CA ALA A 11 6.70 -0.54 -3.35
C ALA A 11 7.49 -1.40 -2.37
N ALA A 12 8.39 -2.24 -2.90
CA ALA A 12 9.39 -2.89 -2.08
C ALA A 12 10.37 -1.83 -1.56
N GLN A 13 10.63 -1.82 -0.26
CA GLN A 13 11.56 -0.90 0.38
C GLN A 13 12.71 -1.69 1.02
N GLY A 14 13.93 -1.15 0.91
CA GLY A 14 15.10 -1.75 1.55
C GLY A 14 14.92 -1.89 3.07
N SER A 15 15.53 -2.93 3.63
CA SER A 15 15.42 -3.35 5.04
C SER A 15 15.42 -2.18 6.06
N LEU A 16 14.54 -2.25 7.07
CA LEU A 16 14.41 -1.28 8.17
C LEU A 16 15.73 -1.10 8.95
N ARG A 17 16.58 -2.14 8.99
CA ARG A 17 17.89 -2.13 9.66
C ARG A 17 19.00 -1.38 8.89
N ARG A 18 18.82 -1.06 7.60
CA ARG A 18 19.80 -0.33 6.79
C ARG A 18 19.59 1.20 6.78
N VAL A 19 18.57 1.68 7.50
CA VAL A 19 18.20 3.10 7.58
C VAL A 19 19.31 4.01 8.14
N HIS A 20 20.29 3.46 8.90
CA HIS A 20 21.30 4.25 9.62
C HIS A 20 22.77 4.04 9.17
N LYS A 21 23.04 3.33 8.07
CA LYS A 21 24.42 3.12 7.58
C LYS A 21 24.58 3.65 6.16
N GLU A 22 25.04 4.91 6.04
CA GLU A 22 25.77 5.44 4.87
C GLU A 22 25.18 5.07 3.49
N SER A 23 23.85 5.02 3.38
CA SER A 23 23.16 4.61 2.16
C SER A 23 22.34 5.79 1.66
N HIS A 24 22.89 6.52 0.69
CA HIS A 24 22.30 7.68 0.01
C HIS A 24 20.98 7.39 -0.76
N GLN A 25 20.31 6.27 -0.47
CA GLN A 25 19.06 5.81 -1.11
C GLN A 25 17.94 5.53 -0.10
N VAL A 26 18.10 5.93 1.17
CA VAL A 26 17.00 5.87 2.14
C VAL A 26 16.10 7.08 1.90
N ILE A 27 15.20 6.91 0.94
CA ILE A 27 14.17 7.88 0.61
C ILE A 27 12.95 7.58 1.47
N ASP A 28 12.41 8.60 2.14
CA ASP A 28 11.14 8.47 2.84
C ASP A 28 9.98 8.49 1.82
N LEU A 29 9.72 7.32 1.24
CA LEU A 29 8.65 7.13 0.27
C LEU A 29 7.28 7.49 0.85
N VAL A 30 7.07 7.29 2.16
CA VAL A 30 5.77 7.59 2.78
C VAL A 30 5.48 9.09 2.70
N SER A 31 6.44 9.92 3.10
CA SER A 31 6.32 11.37 3.02
C SER A 31 6.27 11.89 1.59
N MET A 32 6.96 11.25 0.64
CA MET A 32 6.90 11.63 -0.78
C MET A 32 5.54 11.37 -1.42
N PHE A 33 4.89 10.26 -1.08
CA PHE A 33 3.59 9.91 -1.65
C PHE A 33 2.40 10.48 -0.86
N ALA A 34 2.61 10.95 0.37
CA ALA A 34 1.56 11.58 1.19
C ALA A 34 0.79 12.73 0.50
N PRO A 35 1.42 13.69 -0.24
CA PRO A 35 0.67 14.79 -0.87
C PRO A 35 -0.14 14.38 -2.11
N VAL A 36 0.12 13.20 -2.68
CA VAL A 36 -0.49 12.74 -3.95
C VAL A 36 -1.38 11.52 -3.79
N THR A 37 -1.46 10.94 -2.59
CA THR A 37 -2.29 9.79 -2.25
C THR A 37 -3.28 10.13 -1.15
N GLN A 38 -4.40 9.41 -1.09
CA GLN A 38 -5.33 9.50 0.04
C GLN A 38 -4.77 8.86 1.31
N TRP A 39 -3.91 7.85 1.14
CA TRP A 39 -3.27 7.18 2.24
C TRP A 39 -1.91 6.65 1.79
N SER A 40 -0.90 6.93 2.59
CA SER A 40 0.49 6.50 2.40
C SER A 40 0.97 5.88 3.71
N ALA A 41 1.49 4.65 3.68
CA ALA A 41 1.97 3.95 4.87
C ALA A 41 3.09 2.95 4.57
N ARG A 42 3.82 2.54 5.60
CA ARG A 42 4.80 1.46 5.56
C ARG A 42 4.35 0.30 6.45
N ILE A 43 4.52 -0.93 6.00
CA ILE A 43 4.26 -2.12 6.81
C ILE A 43 5.46 -2.38 7.72
N GLU A 44 5.27 -2.31 9.03
CA GLU A 44 6.35 -2.52 10.00
C GLU A 44 6.36 -3.95 10.58
N CYS A 45 5.24 -4.67 10.47
CA CYS A 45 5.06 -6.00 11.05
C CYS A 45 4.46 -6.97 10.01
N PRO A 46 4.97 -8.21 9.87
CA PRO A 46 4.43 -9.17 8.88
C PRO A 46 2.97 -9.53 9.13
N ASP A 47 2.56 -9.61 10.39
CA ASP A 47 1.18 -9.90 10.78
C ASP A 47 0.20 -8.77 10.39
N ALA A 48 0.69 -7.56 10.11
CA ALA A 48 -0.12 -6.41 9.69
C ALA A 48 -0.41 -6.39 8.17
N VAL A 49 0.31 -7.20 7.37
CA VAL A 49 0.14 -7.21 5.90
C VAL A 49 -1.32 -7.40 5.48
N PRO A 50 -2.07 -8.41 5.98
CA PRO A 50 -3.44 -8.62 5.53
C PRO A 50 -4.38 -7.47 5.87
N GLU A 51 -4.21 -6.87 7.05
CA GLU A 51 -5.03 -5.75 7.52
C GLU A 51 -4.74 -4.48 6.72
N MET A 52 -3.46 -4.16 6.52
CA MET A 52 -3.04 -2.97 5.79
C MET A 52 -3.40 -3.05 4.30
N THR A 53 -3.27 -4.22 3.66
CA THR A 53 -3.74 -4.43 2.29
C THR A 53 -5.26 -4.22 2.18
N ARG A 54 -6.05 -4.76 3.12
CA ARG A 54 -7.51 -4.55 3.12
C ARG A 54 -7.87 -3.07 3.28
N LYS A 55 -7.19 -2.37 4.18
CA LYS A 55 -7.34 -0.93 4.36
C LYS A 55 -6.99 -0.19 3.07
N ALA A 56 -5.93 -0.59 2.36
CA ALA A 56 -5.52 0.06 1.12
C ALA A 56 -6.62 0.01 0.05
N PHE A 57 -7.16 -1.18 -0.21
CA PHE A 57 -8.24 -1.35 -1.19
C PHE A 57 -9.53 -0.64 -0.76
N LYS A 58 -9.86 -0.64 0.54
CA LYS A 58 -11.03 0.07 1.06
C LYS A 58 -10.90 1.58 0.88
N THR A 59 -9.73 2.15 1.18
CA THR A 59 -9.47 3.58 1.03
C THR A 59 -9.48 3.99 -0.44
N ALA A 60 -8.83 3.22 -1.31
CA ALA A 60 -8.77 3.51 -2.74
C ALA A 60 -10.16 3.52 -3.41
N GLN A 61 -11.10 2.71 -2.90
CA GLN A 61 -12.50 2.62 -3.36
C GLN A 61 -13.47 3.44 -2.49
N SER A 62 -12.99 4.40 -1.71
CA SER A 62 -13.88 5.29 -0.95
C SER A 62 -14.77 6.13 -1.90
N GLU A 63 -15.75 6.85 -1.35
CA GLU A 63 -16.68 7.69 -2.11
C GLU A 63 -16.00 8.62 -3.13
N ARG A 64 -14.75 8.99 -2.84
CA ARG A 64 -13.87 9.65 -3.78
C ARG A 64 -12.70 8.71 -4.10
N PRO A 65 -12.76 7.91 -5.19
CA PRO A 65 -11.70 6.98 -5.51
C PRO A 65 -10.37 7.71 -5.71
N GLY A 66 -9.30 7.13 -5.21
CA GLY A 66 -7.99 7.77 -5.20
C GLY A 66 -6.83 6.79 -5.10
N ALA A 67 -5.62 7.34 -5.22
CA ALA A 67 -4.39 6.59 -5.10
C ALA A 67 -4.06 6.31 -3.62
N VAL A 68 -3.59 5.10 -3.34
CA VAL A 68 -3.06 4.68 -2.05
C VAL A 68 -1.66 4.12 -2.26
N PHE A 69 -0.74 4.43 -1.36
CA PHE A 69 0.63 3.92 -1.36
C PHE A 69 0.91 3.07 -0.13
N LEU A 70 1.51 1.90 -0.35
CA LEU A 70 1.93 1.00 0.72
C LEU A 70 3.36 0.51 0.45
N ALA A 71 4.28 0.89 1.32
CA ALA A 71 5.66 0.41 1.31
C ALA A 71 5.77 -0.92 2.05
N VAL A 72 6.36 -1.92 1.40
CA VAL A 72 6.60 -3.27 1.92
C VAL A 72 8.11 -3.44 2.12
N PRO A 73 8.62 -3.43 3.35
CA PRO A 73 10.05 -3.68 3.59
C PRO A 73 10.44 -5.12 3.26
N GLU A 74 11.66 -5.30 2.75
CA GLU A 74 12.28 -6.62 2.47
C GLU A 74 12.24 -7.57 3.69
N ASP A 75 12.41 -7.03 4.91
CA ASP A 75 12.35 -7.80 6.16
C ASP A 75 10.99 -8.51 6.36
N ILE A 76 9.91 -7.93 5.79
CA ILE A 76 8.55 -8.47 5.87
C ILE A 76 8.34 -9.60 4.86
N GLU A 77 9.05 -9.58 3.74
CA GLU A 77 9.01 -10.65 2.73
C GLU A 77 9.75 -11.90 3.22
N ALA A 78 10.86 -11.72 3.95
CA ALA A 78 11.66 -12.80 4.51
C ALA A 78 11.03 -13.42 5.78
N GLY A 79 10.33 -12.60 6.57
CA GLY A 79 9.66 -13.03 7.80
C GLY A 79 8.31 -13.67 7.51
N GLY A 80 8.29 -14.99 7.29
CA GLY A 80 7.05 -15.74 7.04
C GLY A 80 5.97 -15.42 8.08
N SER A 81 4.89 -14.74 7.65
CA SER A 81 3.75 -14.47 8.53
C SER A 81 3.09 -15.79 8.93
N ARG A 82 2.66 -15.91 10.19
CA ARG A 82 1.82 -17.03 10.64
C ARG A 82 0.65 -17.12 9.67
N LYS A 83 0.51 -18.25 8.96
CA LYS A 83 -0.56 -18.51 7.97
C LYS A 83 -1.91 -17.98 8.49
N GLY A 84 -2.20 -16.73 8.17
CA GLY A 84 -3.41 -16.07 8.57
C GLY A 84 -4.53 -16.68 7.76
N ARG A 85 -5.61 -17.07 8.43
CA ARG A 85 -6.87 -17.48 7.79
C ARG A 85 -7.14 -16.52 6.63
N VAL A 86 -7.10 -17.01 5.39
CA VAL A 86 -7.36 -16.19 4.19
C VAL A 86 -8.67 -15.46 4.45
N MET A 87 -8.59 -14.14 4.60
CA MET A 87 -9.75 -13.34 4.97
C MET A 87 -10.73 -13.37 3.79
N ALA A 88 -12.03 -13.46 4.09
CA ALA A 88 -13.08 -13.67 3.09
C ALA A 88 -12.90 -12.72 1.89
N ARG A 89 -13.02 -13.29 0.67
CA ARG A 89 -12.92 -12.56 -0.61
C ARG A 89 -13.75 -11.28 -0.52
N THR A 90 -13.08 -10.14 -0.49
CA THR A 90 -13.74 -8.87 -0.78
C THR A 90 -13.79 -8.77 -2.29
N VAL A 91 -14.99 -8.89 -2.87
CA VAL A 91 -15.20 -8.61 -4.30
C VAL A 91 -14.97 -7.12 -4.48
N VAL A 92 -13.81 -6.76 -4.99
CA VAL A 92 -13.50 -5.40 -5.44
C VAL A 92 -14.36 -5.17 -6.67
N GLY A 93 -15.46 -4.42 -6.50
CA GLY A 93 -16.34 -4.07 -7.61
C GLY A 93 -15.62 -3.10 -8.54
N THR A 94 -15.64 -3.37 -9.84
CA THR A 94 -15.23 -2.40 -10.86
C THR A 94 -16.03 -1.10 -10.62
N PRO A 95 -15.40 0.09 -10.54
CA PRO A 95 -16.15 1.33 -10.43
C PRO A 95 -17.04 1.46 -11.68
N ALA A 96 -18.35 1.49 -11.48
CA ALA A 96 -19.32 1.72 -12.54
C ALA A 96 -19.12 3.17 -13.03
N GLY A 97 -18.59 3.35 -14.26
CA GLY A 97 -18.59 4.68 -14.89
C GLY A 97 -17.39 5.08 -15.73
N THR A 98 -16.65 4.17 -16.37
CA THR A 98 -15.70 4.59 -17.42
C THR A 98 -15.92 3.77 -18.68
N SER A 99 -16.87 4.21 -19.51
CA SER A 99 -16.84 3.94 -20.94
C SER A 99 -15.63 4.69 -21.51
N VAL A 100 -14.54 3.97 -21.79
CA VAL A 100 -13.47 4.48 -22.63
C VAL A 100 -13.98 4.41 -24.08
N PRO A 101 -13.89 5.49 -24.88
CA PRO A 101 -14.30 5.49 -26.28
C PRO A 101 -13.45 4.54 -27.15
#